data_AF-S5MYE0-F1
#
_entry.id   AF-S5MYE0-F1
#
_cell.length_a   1.000
_cell.length_b   1.000
_cell.length_c   1.000
_cell.angle_alpha   90.00
_cell.angle_beta   90.00
_cell.angle_gamma   90.00
#
_symmetry.space_group_name_H-M   'P 1'
#
loop_
_entity.id
_entity.type
_entity.pdbx_description
1 polymer ?
#
loop_
_entity_poly.entity_id
_entity_poly.type
_entity_poly.pdbx_seq_one_letter_code
_entity_poly.pdbx_strand_id
1 'polypeptide(L)'
;MDNFQKDIDDRANLTLSNRFELLLFRLGTSLHEQKSELFGINVFKLREIVPMPAFTRPAGMKAPLLGMVNIRDQVIPVIDLPAVAGCKPETGLNILLITEYARSVQAFAVESVENIMRLDWKQVHTAEKAVNGRYITSIACLDEDKETNNLALVLDVEQILYDIVPSSHDLRATNLKTNKFTITPGAVAIVAEDSKVARAMLEKGLNAMEIPHQMHVTGKDAWEKIQQLAQEAETEGKPISEKIALVLTDLEMPEMDGFTLTRKIKTDERLKKIPVVIHSSLSGSANEDHVRKVKADGYVAKFEVNELSSVIQEVMERAAQNISGPLVSRQLPG
;
A
#
# COMPACT_ATOMS: atom_id res chain seq x y z
N MET A 1 -10.91 16.22 23.32
CA MET A 1 -11.78 15.08 22.95
C MET A 1 -12.48 15.44 21.64
N ASP A 2 -11.79 16.05 20.69
CA ASP A 2 -10.74 15.55 19.77
C ASP A 2 -11.38 15.12 18.46
N ASN A 3 -11.51 16.11 17.56
CA ASN A 3 -11.73 15.89 16.12
C ASN A 3 -10.76 14.82 15.57
N PHE A 4 -9.56 14.70 16.16
CA PHE A 4 -8.58 13.68 15.84
C PHE A 4 -9.07 12.25 16.12
N GLN A 5 -9.76 12.00 17.24
CA GLN A 5 -10.34 10.69 17.55
C GLN A 5 -11.49 10.35 16.60
N LYS A 6 -12.25 11.36 16.18
CA LYS A 6 -13.37 11.22 15.25
C LYS A 6 -12.91 10.90 13.82
N ASP A 7 -11.86 11.57 13.34
CA ASP A 7 -11.23 11.28 12.05
C ASP A 7 -10.60 9.88 12.03
N ILE A 8 -10.07 9.41 13.17
CA ILE A 8 -9.55 8.05 13.36
C ILE A 8 -10.67 7.01 13.32
N ASP A 9 -11.76 7.23 14.06
CA ASP A 9 -12.90 6.32 14.11
C ASP A 9 -13.65 6.27 12.76
N ASP A 10 -13.69 7.37 12.01
CA ASP A 10 -14.29 7.44 10.68
C ASP A 10 -13.41 6.69 9.65
N ARG A 11 -12.08 6.86 9.68
CA ARG A 11 -11.12 6.09 8.85
C ARG A 11 -11.12 4.60 9.19
N ALA A 12 -11.25 4.27 10.47
CA ALA A 12 -11.39 2.91 10.97
C ALA A 12 -12.68 2.22 10.49
N ASN A 13 -13.81 2.93 10.53
CA ASN A 13 -15.09 2.40 10.05
C ASN A 13 -15.12 2.19 8.54
N LEU A 14 -14.30 2.92 7.77
CA LEU A 14 -14.17 2.73 6.33
C LEU A 14 -13.51 1.38 5.98
N THR A 15 -12.47 0.97 6.71
CA THR A 15 -11.84 -0.36 6.53
C THR A 15 -12.77 -1.53 6.89
N LEU A 16 -13.77 -1.31 7.75
CA LEU A 16 -14.78 -2.32 8.10
C LEU A 16 -15.87 -2.50 7.03
N SER A 17 -16.03 -1.51 6.13
CA SER A 17 -17.10 -1.54 5.11
C SER A 17 -16.72 -2.22 3.80
N ASN A 18 -15.45 -2.60 3.62
CA ASN A 18 -14.89 -3.13 2.36
C ASN A 18 -15.21 -2.24 1.14
N ARG A 19 -15.29 -0.92 1.35
CA ARG A 19 -15.52 0.07 0.29
C ARG A 19 -14.23 0.82 -0.02
N PHE A 20 -14.02 1.08 -1.29
CA PHE A 20 -12.87 1.81 -1.82
C PHE A 20 -13.23 3.30 -1.94
N GLU A 21 -12.50 4.17 -1.25
CA GLU A 21 -12.71 5.62 -1.32
C GLU A 21 -11.65 6.29 -2.22
N LEU A 22 -12.14 7.01 -3.22
CA LEU A 22 -11.31 7.62 -4.25
C LEU A 22 -11.53 9.13 -4.29
N LEU A 23 -10.47 9.91 -4.10
CA LEU A 23 -10.50 11.35 -4.40
C LEU A 23 -10.38 11.52 -5.92
N LEU A 24 -11.40 12.13 -6.52
CA LEU A 24 -11.42 12.47 -7.93
C LEU A 24 -10.87 13.87 -8.20
N PHE A 25 -10.04 13.98 -9.23
CA PHE A 25 -9.40 15.23 -9.64
C PHE A 25 -9.13 15.24 -11.15
N ARG A 26 -8.76 16.41 -11.67
CA ARG A 26 -8.39 16.60 -13.08
C ARG A 26 -6.96 17.11 -13.20
N LEU A 27 -6.33 16.72 -14.30
CA LEU A 27 -4.95 17.07 -14.65
C LEU A 27 -4.86 17.90 -15.95
N GLY A 28 -6.01 18.32 -16.48
CA GLY A 28 -6.12 19.00 -17.76
C GLY A 28 -6.49 18.08 -18.90
N THR A 29 -6.15 18.49 -20.11
CA THR A 29 -6.42 17.73 -21.33
C THR A 29 -5.25 16.81 -21.65
N SER A 30 -5.56 15.59 -22.12
CA SER A 30 -4.55 14.67 -22.62
C SER A 30 -3.85 15.26 -23.86
N LEU A 31 -2.56 14.99 -24.02
CA LEU A 31 -1.81 15.40 -25.20
C LEU A 31 -2.30 14.70 -26.50
N HIS A 32 -2.97 13.56 -26.37
CA HIS A 32 -3.44 12.76 -27.50
C HIS A 32 -4.93 12.95 -27.78
N GLU A 33 -5.73 13.15 -26.74
CA GLU A 33 -7.17 13.34 -26.82
C GLU A 33 -7.49 14.69 -26.16
N GLN A 34 -8.15 15.61 -26.87
CA GLN A 34 -8.54 16.93 -26.33
C GLN A 34 -9.67 16.83 -25.28
N LYS A 35 -9.61 15.82 -24.42
CA LYS A 35 -10.57 15.54 -23.37
C LYS A 35 -9.85 15.60 -22.02
N SER A 36 -10.53 16.21 -21.06
CA SER A 36 -10.10 16.17 -19.66
C SER A 36 -10.69 14.92 -19.01
N GLU A 37 -9.82 13.97 -18.71
CA GLU A 37 -10.18 12.74 -18.01
C GLU A 37 -10.20 12.94 -16.49
N LEU A 38 -10.99 12.11 -15.81
CA LEU A 38 -10.98 12.04 -14.36
C LEU A 38 -9.87 11.10 -13.90
N PHE A 39 -9.12 11.55 -12.90
CA PHE A 39 -8.11 10.75 -12.23
C PHE A 39 -8.53 10.53 -10.79
N GLY A 40 -8.04 9.44 -10.22
CA GLY A 40 -8.36 9.04 -8.86
C GLY A 40 -7.12 8.68 -8.05
N ILE A 41 -7.12 9.05 -6.78
CA ILE A 41 -6.14 8.58 -5.78
C ILE A 41 -6.89 8.04 -4.56
N ASN A 42 -6.43 6.91 -4.03
CA ASN A 42 -6.97 6.38 -2.79
C ASN A 42 -6.80 7.42 -1.66
N VAL A 43 -7.91 7.77 -1.01
CA VAL A 43 -7.93 8.78 0.07
C VAL A 43 -7.07 8.38 1.27
N PHE A 44 -6.81 7.09 1.49
CA PHE A 44 -5.93 6.61 2.56
C PHE A 44 -4.48 7.07 2.38
N LYS A 45 -4.06 7.35 1.14
CA LYS A 45 -2.73 7.90 0.83
C LYS A 45 -2.68 9.42 1.00
N LEU A 46 -3.80 10.08 1.31
CA LEU A 46 -3.93 11.53 1.38
C LEU A 46 -3.90 12.02 2.84
N ARG A 47 -3.01 12.97 3.10
CA ARG A 47 -2.90 13.66 4.39
C ARG A 47 -3.76 14.92 4.43
N GLU A 48 -3.63 15.78 3.42
CA GLU A 48 -4.42 17.01 3.30
C GLU A 48 -4.46 17.52 1.86
N ILE A 49 -5.45 18.36 1.56
CA ILE A 49 -5.58 19.07 0.27
C ILE A 49 -5.44 20.55 0.57
N VAL A 50 -4.51 21.23 -0.10
CA VAL A 50 -4.29 22.67 0.09
C VAL A 50 -4.29 23.40 -1.26
N PRO A 51 -4.69 24.69 -1.30
CA PRO A 51 -4.46 25.53 -2.47
C PRO A 51 -2.98 25.61 -2.80
N MET A 52 -2.63 25.67 -4.08
CA MET A 52 -1.24 25.71 -4.54
C MET A 52 -0.51 26.94 -3.98
N PRO A 53 0.46 26.76 -3.07
CA PRO A 53 1.24 27.87 -2.54
C PRO A 53 2.42 28.19 -3.47
N ALA A 54 3.11 29.29 -3.19
CA ALA A 54 4.42 29.53 -3.80
C ALA A 54 5.40 28.42 -3.37
N PHE A 55 6.13 27.86 -4.33
CA PHE A 55 7.16 26.86 -4.09
C PHE A 55 8.53 27.40 -4.48
N THR A 56 9.57 26.87 -3.85
CA THR A 56 10.96 27.19 -4.16
C THR A 56 11.52 26.15 -5.12
N ARG A 57 12.14 26.56 -6.23
CA ARG A 57 12.77 25.65 -7.20
C ARG A 57 14.30 25.64 -7.02
N PRO A 58 14.89 24.57 -6.46
CA PRO A 58 16.34 24.43 -6.36
C PRO A 58 17.01 24.40 -7.74
N ALA A 59 18.26 24.88 -7.81
CA ALA A 59 19.05 24.83 -9.02
C ALA A 59 19.27 23.38 -9.49
N GLY A 60 19.17 23.14 -10.80
CA GLY A 60 19.36 21.81 -11.40
C GLY A 60 18.13 20.89 -11.36
N MET A 61 17.02 21.31 -10.75
CA MET A 61 15.80 20.52 -10.70
C MET A 61 15.08 20.46 -12.06
N LYS A 62 14.80 19.24 -12.52
CA LYS A 62 14.12 18.94 -13.80
C LYS A 62 12.72 18.40 -13.55
N ALA A 63 11.84 18.63 -14.52
CA ALA A 63 10.53 17.98 -14.56
C ALA A 63 10.69 16.45 -14.46
N PRO A 64 9.75 15.74 -13.80
CA PRO A 64 8.48 16.24 -13.26
C PRO A 64 8.56 16.86 -11.85
N LEU A 65 9.75 17.11 -11.30
CA LEU A 65 9.88 17.75 -9.98
C LEU A 65 9.86 19.28 -10.12
N LEU A 66 8.88 19.95 -9.50
CA LEU A 66 8.69 21.40 -9.59
C LEU A 66 9.57 22.17 -8.60
N GLY A 67 9.65 21.67 -7.38
CA GLY A 67 10.34 22.36 -6.29
C GLY A 67 10.03 21.77 -4.92
N MET A 68 10.20 22.62 -3.92
CA MET A 68 9.91 22.33 -2.52
C MET A 68 8.91 23.37 -1.98
N VAL A 69 7.99 22.92 -1.15
CA VAL A 69 7.07 23.78 -0.39
C VAL A 69 7.31 23.57 1.11
N ASN A 70 7.13 24.61 1.92
CA ASN A 70 7.05 24.46 3.37
C ASN A 70 5.58 24.45 3.80
N ILE A 71 5.12 23.34 4.39
CA ILE A 71 3.78 23.22 4.97
C ILE A 71 3.94 22.79 6.42
N ARG A 72 3.49 23.66 7.35
CA ARG A 72 3.57 23.42 8.80
C ARG A 72 4.98 23.01 9.26
N ASP A 73 5.98 23.78 8.81
CA ASP A 73 7.41 23.58 9.10
C ASP A 73 8.04 22.30 8.54
N GLN A 74 7.32 21.59 7.65
CA GLN A 74 7.82 20.45 6.91
C GLN A 74 8.12 20.85 5.46
N VAL A 75 9.36 20.61 5.01
CA VAL A 75 9.76 20.80 3.61
C VAL A 75 9.31 19.58 2.80
N ILE A 76 8.41 19.80 1.84
CA ILE A 76 7.76 18.75 1.05
C ILE A 76 8.10 18.95 -0.43
N PRO A 77 8.55 17.90 -1.15
CA PRO A 77 8.77 17.98 -2.59
C PRO A 77 7.44 18.05 -3.34
N VAL A 78 7.40 18.90 -4.38
CA VAL A 78 6.24 19.12 -5.22
C VAL A 78 6.46 18.49 -6.60
N ILE A 79 5.58 17.58 -6.99
CA ILE A 79 5.61 16.81 -8.24
C ILE A 79 4.51 17.34 -9.18
N ASP A 80 4.87 17.62 -10.43
CA ASP A 80 3.97 18.01 -11.51
C ASP A 80 3.20 16.77 -12.01
N LEU A 81 2.02 16.53 -11.45
CA LEU A 81 1.25 15.33 -11.79
C LEU A 81 0.72 15.35 -13.24
N PRO A 82 0.28 16.49 -13.81
CA PRO A 82 -0.02 16.57 -15.24
C PRO A 82 1.16 16.17 -16.13
N ALA A 83 2.38 16.64 -15.84
CA ALA A 83 3.56 16.24 -16.62
C ALA A 83 3.85 14.73 -16.52
N VAL A 84 3.59 14.11 -15.36
CA VAL A 84 3.72 12.65 -15.15
C VAL A 84 2.67 11.88 -15.97
N ALA A 85 1.43 12.38 -15.98
CA ALA A 85 0.31 11.75 -16.69
C ALA A 85 0.30 12.03 -18.20
N GLY A 86 1.14 12.95 -18.69
CA GLY A 86 1.11 13.39 -20.09
C GLY A 86 -0.10 14.28 -20.40
N CYS A 87 -0.55 15.06 -19.41
CA CYS A 87 -1.63 16.02 -19.52
C CYS A 87 -1.09 17.45 -19.56
N LYS A 88 -1.90 18.36 -20.11
CA LYS A 88 -1.64 19.79 -20.07
C LYS A 88 -2.77 20.49 -19.31
N PRO A 89 -2.50 21.09 -18.14
CA PRO A 89 -3.52 21.82 -17.39
C PRO A 89 -3.94 23.07 -18.17
N GLU A 90 -5.24 23.39 -18.15
CA GLU A 90 -5.79 24.55 -18.87
C GLU A 90 -5.82 25.80 -18.00
N THR A 91 -6.17 25.62 -16.73
CA THR A 91 -6.26 26.67 -15.71
C THR A 91 -5.01 26.78 -14.85
N GLY A 92 -4.01 25.92 -15.08
CA GLY A 92 -2.79 25.84 -14.30
C GLY A 92 -2.84 24.81 -13.17
N LEU A 93 -1.86 24.86 -12.27
CA LEU A 93 -1.77 23.97 -11.12
C LEU A 93 -2.33 24.72 -9.90
N ASN A 94 -3.58 24.44 -9.52
CA ASN A 94 -4.29 25.24 -8.52
C ASN A 94 -4.35 24.57 -7.15
N ILE A 95 -4.20 23.25 -7.10
CA ILE A 95 -4.35 22.45 -5.89
C ILE A 95 -3.12 21.58 -5.68
N LEU A 96 -2.77 21.38 -4.41
CA LEU A 96 -1.70 20.52 -3.97
C LEU A 96 -2.28 19.39 -3.11
N LEU A 97 -2.13 18.15 -3.58
CA LEU A 97 -2.51 16.93 -2.86
C LEU A 97 -1.32 16.47 -2.04
N ILE A 98 -1.39 16.58 -0.71
CA ILE A 98 -0.35 16.11 0.19
C ILE A 98 -0.57 14.64 0.46
N THR A 99 0.35 13.80 -0.01
CA THR A 99 0.30 12.35 0.16
C THR A 99 1.38 11.89 1.12
N GLU A 100 1.07 10.83 1.87
CA GLU A 100 2.03 10.15 2.72
C GLU A 100 2.16 8.71 2.27
N TYR A 101 3.41 8.30 2.07
CA TYR A 101 3.73 6.96 1.63
C TYR A 101 5.07 6.51 2.21
N ALA A 102 5.09 5.34 2.86
CA ALA A 102 6.29 4.78 3.50
C ALA A 102 7.02 5.80 4.40
N ARG A 103 6.24 6.49 5.27
CA ARG A 103 6.69 7.56 6.18
C ARG A 103 7.33 8.78 5.51
N SER A 104 7.20 8.90 4.20
CA SER A 104 7.69 10.04 3.45
C SER A 104 6.51 10.83 2.91
N VAL A 105 6.57 12.15 3.02
CA VAL A 105 5.50 13.05 2.59
C VAL A 105 5.90 13.70 1.28
N GLN A 106 5.02 13.67 0.30
CA GLN A 106 5.18 14.35 -0.99
C GLN A 106 3.91 15.09 -1.36
N ALA A 107 4.02 15.96 -2.35
CA ALA A 107 2.90 16.76 -2.80
C ALA A 107 2.73 16.65 -4.30
N PHE A 108 1.53 16.32 -4.76
CA PHE A 108 1.17 16.31 -6.18
C PHE A 108 0.41 17.58 -6.53
N ALA A 109 0.97 18.37 -7.44
CA ALA A 109 0.29 19.53 -7.99
C ALA A 109 -0.71 19.06 -9.05
N VAL A 110 -1.97 19.46 -8.91
CA VAL A 110 -3.08 19.09 -9.79
C VAL A 110 -3.86 20.34 -10.21
N GLU A 111 -4.65 20.21 -11.28
CA GLU A 111 -5.43 21.33 -11.80
C GLU A 111 -6.65 21.63 -10.93
N SER A 112 -7.47 20.62 -10.67
CA SER A 112 -8.69 20.78 -9.86
C SER A 112 -9.01 19.48 -9.13
N VAL A 113 -9.72 19.61 -8.01
CA VAL A 113 -10.30 18.49 -7.26
C VAL A 113 -11.82 18.56 -7.44
N GLU A 114 -12.44 17.40 -7.61
CA GLU A 114 -13.88 17.28 -7.85
C GLU A 114 -14.60 16.88 -6.56
N ASN A 115 -14.54 15.61 -6.19
CA ASN A 115 -15.23 15.04 -5.05
C ASN A 115 -14.55 13.73 -4.58
N ILE A 116 -14.98 13.22 -3.42
CA ILE A 116 -14.61 11.88 -2.95
C ILE A 116 -15.76 10.93 -3.29
N MET A 117 -15.45 9.81 -3.93
CA MET A 117 -16.41 8.76 -4.27
C MET A 117 -16.15 7.49 -3.47
N ARG A 118 -17.23 6.86 -3.02
CA ARG A 118 -17.21 5.55 -2.34
C ARG A 118 -17.66 4.50 -3.33
N LEU A 119 -16.79 3.56 -3.66
CA LEU A 119 -17.01 2.52 -4.66
C LEU A 119 -16.95 1.14 -4.01
N ASP A 120 -17.69 0.18 -4.56
CA ASP A 120 -17.43 -1.23 -4.30
C ASP A 120 -16.21 -1.67 -5.12
N TRP A 121 -15.40 -2.59 -4.58
CA TRP A 121 -14.24 -3.13 -5.31
C TRP A 121 -14.63 -3.76 -6.66
N LYS A 122 -15.86 -4.24 -6.83
CA LYS A 122 -16.38 -4.74 -8.12
C LYS A 122 -16.45 -3.68 -9.22
N GLN A 123 -16.50 -2.40 -8.86
CA GLN A 123 -16.50 -1.26 -9.80
C GLN A 123 -15.08 -0.83 -10.17
N VAL A 124 -14.05 -1.42 -9.55
CA VAL A 124 -12.64 -1.13 -9.81
C VAL A 124 -12.04 -2.28 -10.61
N HIS A 125 -11.66 -2.02 -11.84
CA HIS A 125 -11.13 -3.03 -12.76
C HIS A 125 -9.64 -2.77 -13.01
N THR A 126 -8.80 -3.80 -12.85
CA THR A 126 -7.35 -3.68 -13.08
C THR A 126 -7.05 -3.30 -14.53
N ALA A 127 -6.17 -2.33 -14.75
CA ALA A 127 -5.91 -1.73 -16.06
C ALA A 127 -5.05 -2.58 -17.02
N GLU A 128 -4.87 -3.87 -16.73
CA GLU A 128 -3.70 -4.69 -17.11
C GLU A 128 -3.38 -4.85 -18.60
N LYS A 129 -4.23 -4.42 -19.54
CA LYS A 129 -3.93 -4.50 -20.99
C LYS A 129 -4.47 -3.36 -21.87
N ALA A 130 -5.41 -2.54 -21.40
CA ALA A 130 -6.09 -1.57 -22.26
C ALA A 130 -5.49 -0.15 -22.18
N VAL A 131 -4.86 0.20 -21.06
CA VAL A 131 -4.32 1.55 -20.83
C VAL A 131 -2.80 1.45 -20.83
N ASN A 132 -2.17 2.05 -21.84
CA ASN A 132 -0.71 2.04 -22.00
C ASN A 132 0.00 3.03 -21.04
N GLY A 133 -0.56 3.21 -19.85
CA GLY A 133 -0.10 4.17 -18.84
C GLY A 133 0.65 3.47 -17.72
N ARG A 134 1.98 3.69 -17.65
CA ARG A 134 2.86 3.13 -16.61
C ARG A 134 2.38 3.41 -15.18
N TYR A 135 1.65 4.50 -14.98
CA TYR A 135 1.22 5.02 -13.68
C TYR A 135 -0.26 4.80 -13.37
N ILE A 136 -0.97 3.95 -14.13
CA ILE A 136 -2.39 3.66 -13.91
C ILE A 136 -2.52 2.21 -13.44
N THR A 137 -3.07 2.01 -12.23
CA THR A 137 -3.31 0.66 -11.68
C THR A 137 -4.63 0.09 -12.16
N SER A 138 -5.69 0.90 -12.13
CA SER A 138 -7.07 0.47 -12.31
C SER A 138 -7.93 1.53 -12.96
N ILE A 139 -9.08 1.11 -13.47
CA ILE A 139 -10.16 1.96 -13.96
C ILE A 139 -11.34 1.81 -13.00
N ALA A 140 -11.81 2.93 -12.47
CA ALA A 140 -12.98 2.98 -11.61
C ALA A 140 -14.21 3.40 -12.43
N CYS A 141 -15.23 2.55 -12.44
CA CYS A 141 -16.55 2.83 -13.04
C CYS A 141 -17.40 3.61 -12.03
N LEU A 142 -17.67 4.88 -12.32
CA LEU A 142 -18.31 5.79 -11.37
C LEU A 142 -19.84 5.66 -11.33
N ASP A 143 -20.44 5.20 -12.42
CA ASP A 143 -21.88 5.01 -12.55
C ASP A 143 -22.26 3.51 -12.45
N GLU A 144 -23.40 3.23 -11.81
CA GLU A 144 -23.97 1.87 -11.78
C GLU A 144 -24.61 1.50 -13.13
N ASP A 145 -25.05 2.51 -13.89
CA ASP A 145 -25.70 2.37 -15.18
C ASP A 145 -24.66 2.42 -16.32
N LYS A 146 -24.37 1.23 -16.89
CA LYS A 146 -23.29 0.99 -17.87
C LYS A 146 -23.41 1.77 -19.20
N GLU A 147 -24.48 2.53 -19.38
CA GLU A 147 -24.67 3.37 -20.57
C GLU A 147 -23.86 4.67 -20.51
N THR A 148 -23.47 5.11 -19.31
CA THR A 148 -22.62 6.28 -19.11
C THR A 148 -21.15 5.85 -19.03
N ASN A 149 -20.31 6.31 -19.98
CA ASN A 149 -18.89 5.99 -20.02
C ASN A 149 -18.08 6.88 -19.05
N ASN A 150 -18.55 6.96 -17.80
CA ASN A 150 -17.98 7.81 -16.76
C ASN A 150 -16.96 7.01 -15.95
N LEU A 151 -15.70 7.14 -16.37
CA LEU A 151 -14.58 6.37 -15.84
C LEU A 151 -13.58 7.31 -15.18
N ALA A 152 -12.97 6.85 -14.10
CA ALA A 152 -11.80 7.49 -13.50
C ALA A 152 -10.57 6.58 -13.60
N LEU A 153 -9.44 7.16 -13.97
CA LEU A 153 -8.15 6.48 -14.03
C LEU A 153 -7.49 6.54 -12.64
N VAL A 154 -7.36 5.39 -11.98
CA VAL A 154 -6.75 5.30 -10.66
C VAL A 154 -5.23 5.31 -10.80
N LEU A 155 -4.58 6.28 -10.17
CA LEU A 155 -3.13 6.45 -10.25
C LEU A 155 -2.37 5.58 -9.26
N ASP A 156 -1.29 4.99 -9.75
CA ASP A 156 -0.28 4.31 -8.96
C ASP A 156 0.73 5.31 -8.40
N VAL A 157 0.36 5.95 -7.29
CA VAL A 157 1.24 6.89 -6.56
C VAL A 157 2.56 6.23 -6.18
N GLU A 158 2.57 4.92 -5.88
CA GLU A 158 3.77 4.23 -5.43
C GLU A 158 4.76 4.08 -6.58
N GLN A 159 4.27 3.68 -7.76
CA GLN A 159 5.07 3.62 -8.98
C GLN A 159 5.58 5.01 -9.41
N ILE A 160 4.76 6.05 -9.28
CA ILE A 160 5.16 7.44 -9.57
C ILE A 160 6.30 7.88 -8.65
N LEU A 161 6.14 7.68 -7.34
CA LEU A 161 7.17 8.04 -6.35
C LEU A 161 8.43 7.21 -6.51
N TYR A 162 8.30 5.94 -6.88
CA TYR A 162 9.42 5.07 -7.22
C TYR A 162 10.18 5.66 -8.44
N ASP A 163 9.52 5.94 -9.55
CA ASP A 163 10.27 6.40 -10.73
C ASP A 163 10.87 7.81 -10.60
N ILE A 164 10.28 8.69 -9.76
CA ILE A 164 10.64 10.12 -9.72
C ILE A 164 11.56 10.49 -8.55
N VAL A 165 11.49 9.80 -7.40
CA VAL A 165 12.17 10.22 -6.17
C VAL A 165 13.36 9.28 -5.86
N PRO A 166 14.61 9.63 -6.25
CA PRO A 166 15.76 8.71 -6.19
C PRO A 166 16.21 8.39 -4.77
N SER A 167 16.07 9.33 -3.83
CA SER A 167 16.46 9.16 -2.42
C SER A 167 15.72 8.04 -1.69
N SER A 168 14.58 7.59 -2.23
CA SER A 168 13.79 6.47 -1.72
C SER A 168 14.35 5.09 -2.13
N HIS A 169 15.24 5.04 -3.13
CA HIS A 169 15.69 3.80 -3.80
C HIS A 169 16.98 3.26 -3.21
N ASP A 170 17.99 4.13 -3.13
CA ASP A 170 19.37 3.69 -2.94
C ASP A 170 19.74 3.45 -1.47
N LEU A 171 19.11 4.14 -0.52
CA LEU A 171 19.49 4.05 0.90
C LEU A 171 18.87 2.84 1.62
N ARG A 172 17.80 2.24 1.10
CA ARG A 172 17.04 1.18 1.78
C ARG A 172 17.47 -0.25 1.40
N ALA A 173 18.07 -0.44 0.22
CA ALA A 173 18.47 -1.77 -0.27
C ALA A 173 19.98 -2.06 -0.18
N THR A 174 20.83 -1.05 0.03
CA THR A 174 22.30 -1.19 -0.06
C THR A 174 22.98 -1.51 1.27
N ASN A 175 22.32 -1.29 2.41
CA ASN A 175 22.79 -1.63 3.75
C ASN A 175 21.82 -2.60 4.46
N LEU A 176 21.48 -3.70 3.78
CA LEU A 176 20.69 -4.77 4.35
C LEU A 176 21.54 -5.51 5.39
N LYS A 177 21.33 -5.21 6.68
CA LYS A 177 21.80 -6.07 7.78
C LYS A 177 20.76 -7.17 7.95
N THR A 178 20.67 -8.08 6.99
CA THR A 178 19.74 -9.20 7.07
C THR A 178 20.35 -10.32 7.90
N ASN A 179 19.60 -10.77 8.91
CA ASN A 179 19.91 -12.03 9.58
C ASN A 179 19.49 -13.17 8.65
N LYS A 180 20.27 -14.26 8.63
CA LYS A 180 19.86 -15.49 7.94
C LYS A 180 18.80 -16.20 8.78
N PHE A 181 17.68 -16.54 8.16
CA PHE A 181 16.58 -17.20 8.86
C PHE A 181 16.70 -18.72 8.70
N THR A 182 16.51 -19.45 9.80
CA THR A 182 16.32 -20.90 9.73
C THR A 182 14.83 -21.18 9.66
N ILE A 183 14.35 -21.60 8.49
CA ILE A 183 12.97 -22.01 8.27
C ILE A 183 12.91 -23.54 8.20
N THR A 184 11.80 -24.11 8.68
CA THR A 184 11.52 -25.54 8.56
C THR A 184 11.72 -26.00 7.11
N PRO A 185 12.53 -27.03 6.84
CA PRO A 185 12.77 -27.50 5.48
C PRO A 185 11.46 -27.82 4.75
N GLY A 186 11.25 -27.19 3.59
CA GLY A 186 10.03 -27.34 2.78
C GLY A 186 8.93 -26.31 3.07
N ALA A 187 9.03 -25.55 4.16
CA ALA A 187 8.10 -24.46 4.45
C ALA A 187 8.46 -23.19 3.68
N VAL A 188 7.44 -22.41 3.32
CA VAL A 188 7.59 -21.14 2.58
C VAL A 188 6.86 -20.00 3.30
N ALA A 189 7.25 -18.77 3.01
CA ALA A 189 6.44 -17.60 3.31
C ALA A 189 5.36 -17.42 2.22
N ILE A 190 4.11 -17.17 2.64
CA ILE A 190 3.05 -16.76 1.71
C ILE A 190 2.94 -15.24 1.77
N VAL A 191 3.02 -14.56 0.63
CA VAL A 191 3.04 -13.10 0.56
C VAL A 191 1.87 -12.62 -0.29
N ALA A 192 1.03 -11.74 0.24
CA ALA A 192 -0.06 -11.09 -0.49
C ALA A 192 0.23 -9.59 -0.63
N GLU A 193 0.45 -9.11 -1.87
CA GLU A 193 0.80 -7.71 -2.17
C GLU A 193 0.37 -7.37 -3.60
N ASP A 194 -0.55 -6.42 -3.74
CA ASP A 194 -1.15 -6.03 -5.02
C ASP A 194 -0.28 -5.03 -5.79
N SER A 195 0.46 -4.16 -5.08
CA SER A 195 1.38 -3.19 -5.68
C SER A 195 2.60 -3.88 -6.28
N LYS A 196 2.84 -3.65 -7.58
CA LYS A 196 3.97 -4.23 -8.32
C LYS A 196 5.32 -3.83 -7.72
N VAL A 197 5.46 -2.56 -7.32
CA VAL A 197 6.69 -2.04 -6.72
C VAL A 197 6.90 -2.64 -5.34
N ALA A 198 5.85 -2.64 -4.50
CA ALA A 198 5.89 -3.23 -3.18
C ALA A 198 6.26 -4.71 -3.23
N ARG A 199 5.63 -5.46 -4.15
CA ARG A 199 5.89 -6.87 -4.40
C ARG A 199 7.34 -7.12 -4.80
N ALA A 200 7.88 -6.35 -5.75
CA ALA A 200 9.26 -6.49 -6.20
C ALA A 200 10.29 -6.20 -5.09
N MET A 201 10.04 -5.21 -4.24
CA MET A 201 10.94 -4.94 -3.11
C MET A 201 10.83 -6.00 -2.01
N LEU A 202 9.62 -6.49 -1.71
CA LEU A 202 9.40 -7.59 -0.77
C LEU A 202 10.12 -8.85 -1.23
N GLU A 203 9.98 -9.22 -2.49
CA GLU A 203 10.67 -10.35 -3.11
C GLU A 203 12.20 -10.18 -3.00
N LYS A 204 12.73 -8.99 -3.31
CA LYS A 204 14.17 -8.71 -3.14
C LYS A 204 14.61 -8.84 -1.68
N GLY A 205 13.82 -8.34 -0.73
CA GLY A 205 14.10 -8.44 0.70
C GLY A 205 14.10 -9.88 1.20
N LEU A 206 13.08 -10.67 0.82
CA LEU A 206 12.97 -12.09 1.17
C LEU A 206 14.09 -12.93 0.58
N ASN A 207 14.48 -12.66 -0.67
CA ASN A 207 15.65 -13.28 -1.31
C ASN A 207 16.96 -12.96 -0.55
N ALA A 208 17.16 -11.70 -0.13
CA ALA A 208 18.32 -11.31 0.66
C ALA A 208 18.35 -11.94 2.08
N MET A 209 17.19 -12.37 2.57
CA MET A 209 17.02 -13.09 3.83
C MET A 209 17.06 -14.62 3.66
N GLU A 210 17.20 -15.12 2.43
CA GLU A 210 17.15 -16.55 2.07
C GLU A 210 15.84 -17.25 2.51
N ILE A 211 14.73 -16.50 2.53
CA ILE A 211 13.40 -17.02 2.89
C ILE A 211 12.71 -17.54 1.61
N PRO A 212 12.43 -18.86 1.48
CA PRO A 212 11.61 -19.37 0.40
C PRO A 212 10.21 -18.77 0.48
N HIS A 213 9.65 -18.31 -0.64
CA HIS A 213 8.38 -17.59 -0.62
C HIS A 213 7.53 -17.82 -1.88
N GLN A 214 6.23 -17.57 -1.76
CA GLN A 214 5.26 -17.55 -2.84
C GLN A 214 4.53 -16.21 -2.83
N MET A 215 4.60 -15.48 -3.95
CA MET A 215 3.98 -14.16 -4.10
C MET A 215 2.58 -14.28 -4.71
N HIS A 216 1.63 -13.57 -4.14
CA HIS A 216 0.23 -13.50 -4.56
C HIS A 216 -0.18 -12.03 -4.73
N VAL A 217 -1.03 -11.74 -5.72
CA VAL A 217 -1.44 -10.37 -6.06
C VAL A 217 -2.65 -9.92 -5.25
N THR A 218 -3.46 -10.86 -4.74
CA THR A 218 -4.64 -10.55 -3.93
C THR A 218 -4.64 -11.37 -2.63
N GLY A 219 -5.35 -10.90 -1.61
CA GLY A 219 -5.56 -11.66 -0.38
C GLY A 219 -6.37 -12.95 -0.62
N LYS A 220 -7.18 -12.99 -1.69
CA LYS A 220 -7.97 -14.15 -2.08
C LYS A 220 -7.09 -15.26 -2.66
N ASP A 221 -6.19 -14.91 -3.59
CA ASP A 221 -5.24 -15.87 -4.17
C ASP A 221 -4.36 -16.48 -3.07
N ALA A 222 -3.90 -15.65 -2.12
CA ALA A 222 -3.15 -16.11 -0.96
C ALA A 222 -3.99 -17.03 -0.07
N TRP A 223 -5.26 -16.67 0.20
CA TRP A 223 -6.16 -17.50 1.00
C TRP A 223 -6.43 -18.88 0.38
N GLU A 224 -6.68 -18.93 -0.92
CA GLU A 224 -6.89 -20.18 -1.65
C GLU A 224 -5.65 -21.08 -1.56
N LYS A 225 -4.45 -20.50 -1.71
CA LYS A 225 -3.20 -21.23 -1.55
C LYS A 225 -2.98 -21.74 -0.12
N ILE A 226 -3.28 -20.92 0.89
CA ILE A 226 -3.19 -21.32 2.29
C ILE A 226 -4.13 -22.50 2.59
N GLN A 227 -5.37 -22.46 2.09
CA GLN A 227 -6.32 -23.57 2.26
C GLN A 227 -5.84 -24.85 1.56
N GLN A 228 -5.25 -24.73 0.37
CA GLN A 228 -4.65 -25.88 -0.33
C GLN A 228 -3.53 -26.52 0.51
N LEU A 229 -2.60 -25.71 1.01
CA LEU A 229 -1.48 -26.19 1.83
C LEU A 229 -1.94 -26.78 3.17
N ALA A 230 -3.01 -26.23 3.75
CA ALA A 230 -3.64 -26.77 4.94
C ALA A 230 -4.18 -28.18 4.70
N GLN A 231 -4.91 -28.37 3.60
CA GLN A 231 -5.47 -29.66 3.22
C GLN A 231 -4.37 -30.69 2.94
N GLU A 232 -3.30 -30.29 2.25
CA GLU A 232 -2.14 -31.14 1.99
C GLU A 232 -1.45 -31.57 3.30
N ALA A 233 -1.24 -30.64 4.23
CA ALA A 233 -0.65 -30.94 5.54
C ALA A 233 -1.49 -31.95 6.33
N GLU A 234 -2.83 -31.80 6.32
CA GLU A 234 -3.76 -32.73 6.97
C GLU A 234 -3.70 -34.13 6.33
N THR A 235 -3.69 -34.21 5.00
CA THR A 235 -3.57 -35.49 4.28
C THR A 235 -2.24 -36.19 4.56
N GLU A 236 -1.14 -35.43 4.71
CA GLU A 236 0.18 -35.97 5.06
C GLU A 236 0.35 -36.23 6.57
N GLY A 237 -0.60 -35.83 7.42
CA GLY A 237 -0.48 -35.92 8.88
C GLY A 237 0.63 -35.03 9.47
N LYS A 238 0.98 -33.94 8.78
CA LYS A 238 2.04 -33.01 9.17
C LYS A 238 1.48 -31.70 9.75
N PRO A 239 2.22 -31.03 10.64
CA PRO A 239 1.84 -29.71 11.10
C PRO A 239 1.92 -28.69 9.95
N ILE A 240 1.02 -27.70 9.94
CA ILE A 240 1.00 -26.64 8.92
C ILE A 240 2.31 -25.85 8.85
N SER A 241 3.07 -25.79 9.95
CA SER A 241 4.38 -25.14 10.04
C SER A 241 5.48 -25.80 9.19
N GLU A 242 5.25 -27.02 8.69
CA GLU A 242 6.13 -27.66 7.70
C GLU A 242 5.81 -27.23 6.26
N LYS A 243 4.69 -26.54 6.03
CA LYS A 243 4.30 -25.99 4.72
C LYS A 243 4.39 -24.47 4.68
N ILE A 244 3.97 -23.80 5.74
CA ILE A 244 3.89 -22.34 5.83
C ILE A 244 4.68 -21.86 7.05
N ALA A 245 5.74 -21.10 6.79
CA ALA A 245 6.60 -20.53 7.82
C ALA A 245 6.00 -19.25 8.41
N LEU A 246 5.46 -18.39 7.55
CA LEU A 246 4.83 -17.12 7.89
C LEU A 246 3.95 -16.62 6.74
N VAL A 247 3.06 -15.68 7.05
CA VAL A 247 2.27 -14.94 6.06
C VAL A 247 2.63 -13.46 6.16
N LEU A 248 3.00 -12.86 5.03
CA LEU A 248 3.09 -11.41 4.86
C LEU A 248 1.88 -10.94 4.06
N THR A 249 1.22 -9.88 4.49
CA THR A 249 0.07 -9.34 3.73
C THR A 249 0.07 -7.82 3.76
N ASP A 250 -0.16 -7.20 2.60
CA ASP A 250 -0.63 -5.82 2.60
C ASP A 250 -2.05 -5.76 3.19
N LEU A 251 -2.40 -4.59 3.69
CA LEU A 251 -3.72 -4.29 4.23
C LEU A 251 -4.70 -3.98 3.10
N GLU A 252 -4.32 -3.16 2.14
CA GLU A 252 -5.22 -2.64 1.10
C GLU A 252 -5.07 -3.45 -0.19
N MET A 253 -5.92 -4.46 -0.38
CA MET A 253 -5.90 -5.28 -1.59
C MET A 253 -7.32 -5.45 -2.15
N PRO A 254 -7.46 -5.60 -3.49
CA PRO A 254 -8.73 -5.94 -4.10
C PRO A 254 -9.18 -7.37 -3.72
N GLU A 255 -10.48 -7.62 -3.88
CA GLU A 255 -11.19 -8.88 -3.57
C GLU A 255 -11.21 -9.29 -2.08
N MET A 256 -10.05 -9.31 -1.43
CA MET A 256 -9.88 -9.61 -0.02
C MET A 256 -8.71 -8.80 0.54
N ASP A 257 -9.04 -7.91 1.48
CA ASP A 257 -8.06 -7.11 2.22
C ASP A 257 -7.24 -7.98 3.22
N GLY A 258 -6.10 -7.43 3.65
CA GLY A 258 -5.21 -8.09 4.60
C GLY A 258 -5.83 -8.32 5.98
N PHE A 259 -6.80 -7.48 6.38
CA PHE A 259 -7.52 -7.67 7.64
C PHE A 259 -8.39 -8.92 7.61
N THR A 260 -9.11 -9.13 6.53
CA THR A 260 -9.99 -10.27 6.27
C THR A 260 -9.16 -11.53 6.14
N LEU A 261 -8.06 -11.48 5.39
CA LEU A 261 -7.10 -12.58 5.29
C LEU A 261 -6.55 -12.97 6.66
N THR A 262 -6.03 -11.99 7.42
CA THR A 262 -5.49 -12.20 8.76
C THR A 262 -6.54 -12.81 9.70
N ARG A 263 -7.76 -12.25 9.70
CA ARG A 263 -8.86 -12.76 10.52
C ARG A 263 -9.16 -14.22 10.19
N LYS A 264 -9.31 -14.56 8.91
CA LYS A 264 -9.57 -15.93 8.46
C LYS A 264 -8.50 -16.91 8.94
N ILE A 265 -7.22 -16.55 8.81
CA ILE A 265 -6.09 -17.33 9.30
C ILE A 265 -6.17 -17.50 10.82
N LYS A 266 -6.41 -16.41 11.56
CA LYS A 266 -6.41 -16.42 13.04
C LYS A 266 -7.65 -17.05 13.66
N THR A 267 -8.74 -17.23 12.90
CA THR A 267 -9.95 -17.93 13.35
C THR A 267 -10.00 -19.41 12.97
N ASP A 268 -9.19 -19.86 12.02
CA ASP A 268 -9.09 -21.27 11.64
C ASP A 268 -8.16 -22.00 12.61
N GLU A 269 -8.66 -23.03 13.30
CA GLU A 269 -7.91 -23.80 14.30
C GLU A 269 -6.63 -24.44 13.74
N ARG A 270 -6.63 -24.77 12.44
CA ARG A 270 -5.49 -25.36 11.74
C ARG A 270 -4.41 -24.32 11.45
N LEU A 271 -4.80 -23.07 11.30
CA LEU A 271 -3.95 -22.00 10.76
C LEU A 271 -3.56 -20.94 11.80
N LYS A 272 -4.29 -20.82 12.91
CA LYS A 272 -4.12 -19.72 13.87
C LYS A 272 -2.72 -19.56 14.47
N LYS A 273 -1.91 -20.62 14.43
CA LYS A 273 -0.51 -20.64 14.87
C LYS A 273 0.47 -20.11 13.82
N ILE A 274 0.05 -19.97 12.57
CA ILE A 274 0.88 -19.38 11.51
C ILE A 274 1.12 -17.92 11.88
N PRO A 275 2.39 -17.47 11.88
CA PRO A 275 2.69 -16.07 12.10
C PRO A 275 2.22 -15.21 10.93
N VAL A 276 1.51 -14.12 11.20
CA VAL A 276 0.99 -13.18 10.21
C VAL A 276 1.55 -11.78 10.50
N VAL A 277 2.27 -11.22 9.54
CA VAL A 277 2.80 -9.85 9.60
C VAL A 277 2.11 -9.01 8.53
N ILE A 278 1.53 -7.89 8.96
CA ILE A 278 0.94 -6.92 8.04
C ILE A 278 2.05 -5.97 7.58
N HIS A 279 2.18 -5.79 6.26
CA HIS A 279 3.15 -4.90 5.62
C HIS A 279 2.42 -3.85 4.81
N SER A 280 2.20 -2.66 5.38
CA SER A 280 1.30 -1.66 4.78
C SER A 280 1.90 -0.26 4.67
N SER A 281 1.46 0.50 3.67
CA SER A 281 1.85 1.89 3.41
C SER A 281 1.22 2.89 4.37
N LEU A 282 0.16 2.49 5.07
CA LEU A 282 -0.52 3.30 6.08
C LEU A 282 0.43 3.58 7.26
N SER A 283 0.93 4.81 7.36
CA SER A 283 1.63 5.28 8.56
C SER A 283 0.67 6.09 9.44
N GLY A 284 0.50 5.69 10.70
CA GLY A 284 -0.29 6.44 11.67
C GLY A 284 -0.69 5.62 12.89
N SER A 285 -0.77 6.28 14.05
CA SER A 285 -1.23 5.71 15.33
C SER A 285 -2.68 5.20 15.30
N ALA A 286 -3.48 5.70 14.35
CA ALA A 286 -4.87 5.32 14.08
C ALA A 286 -5.09 3.82 13.81
N ASN A 287 -4.07 3.12 13.31
CA ASN A 287 -4.18 1.73 12.85
C ASN A 287 -3.72 0.70 13.89
N GLU A 288 -3.05 1.11 14.97
CA GLU A 288 -2.57 0.18 16.00
C GLU A 288 -3.72 -0.58 16.69
N ASP A 289 -4.82 0.12 16.97
CA ASP A 289 -6.01 -0.50 17.58
C ASP A 289 -6.69 -1.50 16.64
N HIS A 290 -6.57 -1.31 15.33
CA HIS A 290 -7.15 -2.20 14.32
C HIS A 290 -6.29 -3.44 14.09
N VAL A 291 -4.96 -3.28 14.03
CA VAL A 291 -3.99 -4.39 14.04
C VAL A 291 -4.20 -5.26 15.28
N ARG A 292 -4.40 -4.65 16.46
CA ARG A 292 -4.72 -5.38 17.70
C ARG A 292 -6.02 -6.17 17.59
N LYS A 293 -7.08 -5.62 16.98
CA LYS A 293 -8.38 -6.29 16.82
C LYS A 293 -8.32 -7.53 15.93
N VAL A 294 -7.44 -7.56 14.92
CA VAL A 294 -7.31 -8.72 14.00
C VAL A 294 -6.34 -9.80 14.47
N LYS A 295 -5.66 -9.59 15.60
CA LYS A 295 -4.67 -10.53 16.17
C LYS A 295 -3.51 -10.87 15.23
N ALA A 296 -3.08 -9.91 14.40
CA ALA A 296 -1.82 -10.05 13.66
C ALA A 296 -0.65 -10.18 14.66
N ASP A 297 0.42 -10.88 14.28
CA ASP A 297 1.60 -11.05 15.13
C ASP A 297 2.61 -9.92 14.92
N GLY A 298 2.57 -9.23 13.78
CA GLY A 298 3.46 -8.12 13.48
C GLY A 298 2.83 -7.05 12.57
N TYR A 299 3.33 -5.82 12.67
CA TYR A 299 3.05 -4.72 11.74
C TYR A 299 4.33 -4.01 11.33
N VAL A 300 4.50 -3.81 10.03
CA VAL A 300 5.67 -3.15 9.44
C VAL A 300 5.22 -2.16 8.36
N ALA A 301 5.80 -0.97 8.36
CA ALA A 301 5.57 -0.01 7.29
C ALA A 301 6.22 -0.47 5.96
N LYS A 302 5.57 -0.23 4.82
CA LYS A 302 6.12 -0.58 3.50
C LYS A 302 7.54 0.01 3.30
N PHE A 303 8.41 -0.77 2.66
CA PHE A 303 9.78 -0.43 2.24
C PHE A 303 10.88 -0.21 3.29
N GLU A 304 10.63 -0.47 4.57
CA GLU A 304 11.70 -0.56 5.57
C GLU A 304 12.18 -2.01 5.71
N VAL A 305 13.05 -2.47 4.82
CA VAL A 305 13.48 -3.90 4.76
C VAL A 305 14.22 -4.34 6.03
N ASN A 306 15.00 -3.44 6.64
CA ASN A 306 15.68 -3.73 7.92
C ASN A 306 14.67 -3.91 9.07
N GLU A 307 13.61 -3.10 9.07
CA GLU A 307 12.51 -3.21 10.04
C GLU A 307 11.72 -4.49 9.81
N LEU A 308 11.41 -4.81 8.54
CA LEU A 308 10.77 -6.05 8.14
C LEU A 308 11.57 -7.28 8.61
N SER A 309 12.87 -7.30 8.39
CA SER A 309 13.75 -8.38 8.85
C SER A 309 13.69 -8.55 10.37
N SER A 310 13.74 -7.44 11.11
CA SER A 310 13.69 -7.45 12.58
C SER A 310 12.34 -7.97 13.08
N VAL A 311 11.22 -7.54 12.49
CA VAL A 311 9.88 -8.01 12.88
C VAL A 311 9.66 -9.48 12.50
N ILE A 312 10.06 -9.91 11.31
CA ILE A 312 9.97 -11.32 10.91
C ILE A 312 10.73 -12.20 11.91
N GLN A 313 11.93 -11.78 12.33
CA GLN A 313 12.72 -12.52 13.30
C GLN A 313 11.99 -12.68 14.63
N GLU A 314 11.54 -11.57 15.21
CA GLU A 314 10.90 -11.62 16.52
C GLU A 314 9.56 -12.37 16.48
N VAL A 315 8.80 -12.23 15.38
CA VAL A 315 7.55 -12.96 15.17
C VAL A 315 7.79 -14.46 15.04
N MET A 316 8.81 -14.89 14.28
CA MET A 316 9.18 -16.29 14.16
C MET A 316 9.70 -16.89 15.46
N GLU A 317 10.55 -16.16 16.20
CA GLU A 317 11.07 -16.59 17.51
C GLU A 317 9.94 -16.77 18.52
N ARG A 318 8.98 -15.83 18.57
CA ARG A 318 7.79 -15.93 19.43
C ARG A 318 6.91 -17.12 19.05
N ALA A 319 6.70 -17.35 17.76
CA ALA A 319 5.93 -18.48 17.29
C ALA A 319 6.58 -19.82 17.68
N ALA A 320 7.91 -19.93 17.59
CA ALA A 320 8.66 -21.09 18.07
C ALA A 320 8.53 -21.28 19.60
N GLN A 321 8.39 -20.19 20.36
CA GLN A 321 8.24 -20.19 21.82
C GLN A 321 6.76 -20.23 22.30
N ASN A 322 5.78 -20.30 21.39
CA ASN A 322 4.34 -20.19 21.66
C ASN A 322 3.93 -18.91 22.42
N ILE A 323 4.63 -17.80 22.19
CA ILE A 323 4.30 -16.48 22.74
C ILE A 323 3.28 -15.78 21.82
N SER A 324 2.22 -15.21 22.38
CA SER A 324 1.14 -14.54 21.63
C SER A 324 1.09 -13.04 21.87
N GLY A 325 0.62 -12.28 20.87
CA GLY A 325 0.38 -10.83 20.95
C GLY A 325 1.15 -10.04 19.89
N PRO A 326 0.59 -8.91 19.41
CA PRO A 326 1.15 -8.17 18.28
C PRO A 326 2.48 -7.49 18.61
N LEU A 327 3.42 -7.60 17.68
CA LEU A 327 4.61 -6.77 17.59
C LEU A 327 4.33 -5.54 16.75
N VAL A 328 4.29 -4.39 17.40
CA VAL A 328 4.29 -3.10 16.71
C VAL A 328 5.73 -2.60 16.74
N SER A 329 6.36 -2.56 15.57
CA SER A 329 7.68 -1.95 15.43
C SER A 329 7.63 -0.51 15.94
N ARG A 330 8.37 -0.21 17.00
CA ARG A 330 8.51 1.14 17.58
C ARG A 330 9.80 1.79 17.07
N GLN A 331 9.65 2.75 16.16
CA GLN A 331 10.45 3.98 16.16
C GLN A 331 9.54 5.15 15.75
N LEU A 332 8.85 5.73 16.72
CA LEU A 332 8.34 7.09 16.62
C LEU A 332 9.47 8.00 17.12
N PRO A 333 10.13 8.84 16.28
CA PRO A 333 10.70 10.07 16.80
C PRO A 333 9.52 10.91 17.33
N GLY A 334 9.67 11.40 18.57
CA GLY A 334 8.73 12.37 19.14
C GLY A 334 8.76 13.71 18.45
#